data_AF-A0A7T4TBI0-F1
#
_entry.id   AF-A0A7T4TBI0-F1
#
_cell.length_a   1.000
_cell.length_b   1.000
_cell.length_c   1.000
_cell.angle_alpha   90.00
_cell.angle_beta   90.00
_cell.angle_gamma   90.00
#
_symmetry.space_group_name_H-M   'P 1'
#
loop_
_entity.id
_entity.type
_entity.pdbx_description
1 polymer ?
#
loop_
_entity_poly.entity_id
_entity_poly.type
_entity_poly.pdbx_seq_one_letter_code
_entity_poly.pdbx_strand_id
1 'polypeptide(L)'
;MKAQPIKIAILAMGGEGGGVLADWIVDLGEHNGYYAQTTSVPGVAQRTGATIYYVELFPRELADRAGRAPVLALMPLPGDVDVVLASELMEAGRAVQRGLVTPDRTTLVASTHRVYSIAEKTAMGDGRVDSDALVANARKAAKRFVRFDMAQAAEASGSVISAVLFGALAGTGVLAFSREQFEATIERGGVGVKPSLQAFGAAYLKANDVEQPVGDTETSATAGIEAKPRDAKVAALVERVRGQFPAAVQQVVIEGVRRLIDYQDPDYAALYLGRLAELQHALGQQDTTLVRETARHLALWMSYEDTIRVADLKIRGSRFERVRSEVRAQADQLLAINEFMHPRLEEICETLPASLGNWLMRPHWVHRLVRRFTREGRVVTTSSLRGYLMLYAVSRMRGWRRATLRYQVEDARIEHWLSQVLDAAQRNTALAVEVAQCQRLVKGYSDTHARGLANYEKVMAAVARAGALLAPATLRELREAALADEHGKKLQEALGRHALA
;
A
#
# COMPACT_ATOMS: atom_id res chain seq x y z
N MET A 1 6.78 40.58 26.94
CA MET A 1 6.86 39.11 26.71
C MET A 1 8.32 38.70 26.72
N LYS A 2 8.68 37.55 27.32
CA LYS A 2 10.04 37.00 27.19
C LYS A 2 10.27 36.61 25.73
N ALA A 3 11.39 37.03 25.14
CA ALA A 3 11.80 36.58 23.80
C ALA A 3 11.95 35.05 23.81
N GLN A 4 11.29 34.36 22.89
CA GLN A 4 11.39 32.91 22.72
C GLN A 4 11.93 32.59 21.33
N PRO A 5 12.73 31.51 21.18
CA PRO A 5 13.12 31.03 19.87
C PRO A 5 11.91 30.46 19.12
N ILE A 6 11.98 30.52 17.80
CA ILE A 6 11.06 29.79 16.91
C ILE A 6 11.52 28.34 16.87
N LYS A 7 10.61 27.41 17.15
CA LYS A 7 10.92 25.97 17.31
C LYS A 7 10.31 25.17 16.19
N ILE A 8 11.15 24.51 15.39
CA ILE A 8 10.76 23.84 14.16
C ILE A 8 11.16 22.37 14.28
N ALA A 9 10.20 21.45 14.10
CA ALA A 9 10.47 20.02 14.01
C ALA A 9 10.22 19.53 12.58
N ILE A 10 11.16 18.78 12.01
CA ILE A 10 11.09 18.21 10.68
C ILE A 10 11.10 16.70 10.81
N LEU A 11 10.02 16.05 10.40
CA LEU A 11 9.89 14.61 10.36
C LEU A 11 10.01 14.16 8.91
N ALA A 12 11.15 13.56 8.58
CA ALA A 12 11.44 13.13 7.23
C ALA A 12 11.80 11.64 7.17
N MET A 13 11.29 10.94 6.16
CA MET A 13 11.77 9.59 5.87
C MET A 13 13.22 9.64 5.37
N GLY A 14 13.98 8.58 5.68
CA GLY A 14 15.37 8.47 5.22
C GLY A 14 15.46 8.55 3.68
N GLY A 15 16.28 9.47 3.18
CA GLY A 15 16.46 9.71 1.75
C GLY A 15 15.58 10.82 1.14
N GLU A 16 14.70 11.46 1.93
CA GLU A 16 13.82 12.53 1.44
C GLU A 16 14.38 13.95 1.64
N GLY A 17 15.62 14.06 2.09
CA GLY A 17 16.30 15.35 2.23
C GLY A 17 15.91 16.15 3.48
N GLY A 18 15.46 15.48 4.56
CA GLY A 18 15.18 16.16 5.83
C GLY A 18 16.37 16.92 6.41
N GLY A 19 17.58 16.38 6.29
CA GLY A 19 18.82 17.07 6.68
C GLY A 19 19.08 18.31 5.82
N VAL A 20 18.93 18.18 4.49
CA VAL A 20 19.05 19.32 3.56
C VAL A 20 18.06 20.44 3.92
N LEU A 21 16.83 20.08 4.26
CA LEU A 21 15.82 21.05 4.69
C LEU A 21 16.20 21.72 6.01
N ALA A 22 16.71 20.96 6.99
CA ALA A 22 17.19 21.52 8.25
C ALA A 22 18.37 22.49 8.03
N ASP A 23 19.33 22.11 7.19
CA ASP A 23 20.50 22.93 6.84
C ASP A 23 20.07 24.22 6.12
N TRP A 24 19.09 24.15 5.20
CA TRP A 24 18.53 25.36 4.58
C TRP A 24 17.84 26.29 5.58
N ILE A 25 17.11 25.77 6.58
CA ILE A 25 16.48 26.62 7.59
C ILE A 25 17.53 27.27 8.50
N VAL A 26 18.60 26.56 8.84
CA VAL A 26 19.75 27.12 9.59
C VAL A 26 20.43 28.21 8.77
N ASP A 27 20.79 27.91 7.51
CA ASP A 27 21.45 28.85 6.61
C ASP A 27 20.61 30.11 6.37
N LEU A 28 19.29 29.95 6.21
CA LEU A 28 18.32 31.05 6.13
C LEU A 28 18.36 31.92 7.39
N GLY A 29 18.35 31.31 8.58
CA GLY A 29 18.40 32.05 9.84
C GLY A 29 19.70 32.82 10.02
N GLU A 30 20.85 32.16 9.84
CA GLU A 30 22.16 32.76 10.09
C GLU A 30 22.47 33.93 9.15
N HIS A 31 22.10 33.83 7.88
CA HIS A 31 22.28 34.91 6.91
C HIS A 31 21.31 36.09 7.11
N ASN A 32 20.25 35.92 7.89
CA ASN A 32 19.21 36.94 8.09
C ASN A 32 19.07 37.37 9.54
N GLY A 33 20.17 37.33 10.31
CA GLY A 33 20.26 37.95 11.63
C GLY A 33 19.71 37.11 12.77
N TYR A 34 19.68 35.77 12.63
CA TYR A 34 19.30 34.84 13.70
C TYR A 34 20.50 34.01 14.16
N TYR A 35 20.46 33.61 15.43
CA TYR A 35 21.17 32.43 15.91
C TYR A 35 20.33 31.21 15.55
N ALA A 36 20.95 30.22 14.93
CA ALA A 36 20.30 28.97 14.56
C ALA A 36 21.03 27.79 15.19
N GLN A 37 20.29 26.78 15.63
CA GLN A 37 20.85 25.51 16.06
C GLN A 37 20.00 24.38 15.51
N THR A 38 20.64 23.32 15.02
CA THR A 38 19.97 22.11 14.54
C THR A 38 20.48 20.89 15.30
N THR A 39 19.58 19.96 15.60
CA THR A 39 19.90 18.62 16.09
C THR A 39 19.11 17.59 15.31
N SER A 40 19.55 16.33 15.35
CA SER A 40 18.80 15.24 14.74
C SER A 40 18.80 13.99 15.59
N VAL A 41 17.66 13.30 15.59
CA VAL A 41 17.50 11.96 16.16
C VAL A 41 17.24 11.01 14.99
N PRO A 42 18.24 10.21 14.58
CA PRO A 42 18.07 9.29 13.46
C PRO A 42 17.03 8.23 13.79
N GLY A 43 16.13 7.97 12.83
CA GLY A 43 15.26 6.81 12.90
C GLY A 43 16.08 5.52 12.78
N VAL A 44 15.73 4.48 13.56
CA VAL A 44 16.29 3.14 13.35
C VAL A 44 15.82 2.61 12.00
N ALA A 45 16.75 2.45 11.06
CA ALA A 45 16.64 1.91 9.69
C ALA A 45 15.77 2.66 8.66
N GLN A 46 16.20 2.61 7.39
CA GLN A 46 15.42 3.08 6.25
C GLN A 46 14.07 2.33 6.25
N ARG A 47 12.96 3.08 6.38
CA ARG A 47 11.56 2.62 6.31
C ARG A 47 10.91 2.12 7.61
N THR A 48 11.59 2.20 8.76
CA THR A 48 11.02 1.85 10.08
C THR A 48 10.70 3.06 10.97
N GLY A 49 11.33 4.21 10.74
CA GLY A 49 10.96 5.48 11.38
C GLY A 49 11.53 6.70 10.65
N ALA A 50 10.86 7.86 10.75
CA ALA A 50 11.47 9.12 10.31
C ALA A 50 12.65 9.52 11.19
N THR A 51 13.60 10.19 10.57
CA THR A 51 14.56 11.03 11.28
C THR A 51 13.85 12.32 11.66
N ILE A 52 13.97 12.71 12.94
CA ILE A 52 13.46 13.97 13.43
C ILE A 52 14.63 14.95 13.46
N TYR A 53 14.54 16.03 12.71
CA TYR A 53 15.44 17.18 12.82
C TYR A 53 14.73 18.27 13.62
N TYR A 54 15.46 18.94 14.50
CA TYR A 54 14.93 20.00 15.33
C TYR A 54 15.78 21.26 15.16
N VAL A 55 15.13 22.36 14.80
CA VAL A 55 15.78 23.65 14.56
C VAL A 55 15.18 24.71 15.48
N GLU A 56 16.04 25.47 16.15
CA GLU A 56 15.65 26.68 16.86
C GLU A 56 16.26 27.92 16.21
N LEU A 57 15.44 28.95 15.99
CA LEU A 57 15.86 30.25 15.47
C LEU A 57 15.61 31.35 16.51
N PHE A 58 16.64 32.09 16.90
CA PHE A 58 16.53 33.20 17.85
C PHE A 58 17.10 34.51 17.26
N PRO A 59 16.34 35.62 17.24
CA PRO A 59 16.84 36.88 16.68
C PRO A 59 18.10 37.39 17.38
N ARG A 60 19.18 37.67 16.64
CA ARG A 60 20.45 38.18 17.20
C ARG A 60 20.26 39.51 17.91
N GLU A 61 19.45 40.39 17.34
CA GLU A 61 19.12 41.69 17.90
C GLU A 61 18.55 41.60 19.33
N LEU A 62 17.79 40.55 19.65
CA LEU A 62 17.25 40.33 21.00
C LEU A 62 18.31 39.79 21.97
N ALA A 63 19.24 38.98 21.48
CA ALA A 63 20.36 38.47 22.27
C ALA A 63 21.36 39.59 22.58
N ASP A 64 21.67 40.43 21.59
CA ASP A 64 22.56 41.58 21.72
C ASP A 64 21.99 42.59 22.72
N ARG A 65 20.68 42.91 22.63
CA ARG A 65 19.99 43.75 23.62
C ARG A 65 20.01 43.16 25.03
N ALA A 66 19.99 41.84 25.16
CA ALA A 66 20.06 41.15 26.45
C ALA A 66 21.51 40.96 26.95
N GLY A 67 22.53 41.30 26.15
CA GLY A 67 23.94 41.13 26.47
C GLY A 67 24.37 39.68 26.70
N ARG A 68 23.63 38.69 26.18
CA ARG A 68 23.91 37.26 26.38
C ARG A 68 23.47 36.41 25.20
N ALA A 69 24.26 35.38 24.88
CA ALA A 69 23.88 34.39 23.88
C ALA A 69 22.69 33.54 24.35
N PRO A 70 21.77 33.15 23.45
CA PRO A 70 20.67 32.27 23.78
C PRO A 70 21.16 30.84 24.05
N VAL A 71 20.50 30.12 24.95
CA VAL A 71 20.66 28.67 25.10
C VAL A 71 19.51 28.01 24.35
N LEU A 72 19.84 27.28 23.28
CA LEU A 72 18.87 26.63 22.42
C LEU A 72 18.73 25.15 22.76
N ALA A 73 17.51 24.62 22.71
CA ALA A 73 17.23 23.24 23.07
C ALA A 73 17.76 22.25 22.03
N LEU A 74 18.00 21.00 22.46
CA LEU A 74 18.53 19.92 21.61
C LEU A 74 17.46 18.96 21.11
N MET A 75 16.21 19.12 21.54
CA MET A 75 15.10 18.24 21.14
C MET A 75 13.76 18.99 21.22
N PRO A 76 12.77 18.62 20.39
CA PRO A 76 11.44 19.19 20.46
C PRO A 76 10.74 18.67 21.71
N LEU A 77 10.07 19.57 22.43
CA LEU A 77 9.23 19.21 23.58
C LEU A 77 7.75 19.19 23.15
N PRO A 78 6.97 18.15 23.53
CA PRO A 78 5.53 18.14 23.29
C PRO A 78 4.84 19.41 23.82
N GLY A 79 3.98 20.02 23.01
CA GLY A 79 3.30 21.28 23.32
C GLY A 79 4.13 22.55 23.10
N ASP A 80 5.40 22.43 22.70
CA ASP A 80 6.33 23.57 22.62
C ASP A 80 6.99 23.68 21.24
N VAL A 81 6.24 23.36 20.16
CA VAL A 81 6.74 23.43 18.78
C VAL A 81 5.85 24.37 17.96
N ASP A 82 6.48 25.36 17.32
CA ASP A 82 5.82 26.38 16.51
C ASP A 82 5.47 25.87 15.10
N VAL A 83 6.40 25.10 14.52
CA VAL A 83 6.25 24.58 13.15
C VAL A 83 6.61 23.10 13.11
N VAL A 84 5.75 22.31 12.49
CA VAL A 84 6.05 20.91 12.18
C VAL A 84 6.02 20.72 10.67
N LEU A 85 7.11 20.23 10.09
CA LEU A 85 7.23 19.85 8.69
C LEU A 85 7.26 18.33 8.59
N ALA A 86 6.31 17.72 7.88
CA ALA A 86 6.26 16.28 7.69
C ALA A 86 6.36 15.93 6.20
N SER A 87 7.37 15.15 5.83
CA SER A 87 7.57 14.77 4.43
C SER A 87 6.50 13.80 3.93
N GLU A 88 5.82 13.06 4.80
CA GLU A 88 4.81 12.06 4.48
C GLU A 88 3.68 12.06 5.53
N LEU A 89 2.48 11.57 5.16
CA LEU A 89 1.27 11.70 5.99
C LEU A 89 1.31 10.87 7.28
N MET A 90 1.91 9.67 7.30
CA MET A 90 2.15 8.91 8.52
C MET A 90 3.05 9.67 9.49
N GLU A 91 4.05 10.39 8.98
CA GLU A 91 4.93 11.21 9.83
C GLU A 91 4.19 12.40 10.44
N ALA A 92 3.25 13.00 9.73
CA ALA A 92 2.32 13.97 10.32
C ALA A 92 1.48 13.34 11.44
N GLY A 93 0.94 12.13 11.22
CA GLY A 93 0.22 11.37 12.24
C GLY A 93 1.07 11.07 13.48
N ARG A 94 2.34 10.68 13.30
CA ARG A 94 3.29 10.44 14.39
C ARG A 94 3.65 11.72 15.14
N ALA A 95 3.76 12.86 14.45
CA ALA A 95 3.99 14.16 15.10
C ALA A 95 2.80 14.54 16.02
N VAL A 96 1.58 14.31 15.55
CA VAL A 96 0.35 14.50 16.36
C VAL A 96 0.36 13.55 17.56
N GLN A 97 0.63 12.26 17.34
CA GLN A 97 0.67 11.26 18.41
C GLN A 97 1.73 11.58 19.49
N ARG A 98 2.88 12.15 19.09
CA ARG A 98 3.94 12.59 19.99
C ARG A 98 3.64 13.90 20.71
N GLY A 99 2.51 14.55 20.43
CA GLY A 99 2.14 15.83 21.02
C GLY A 99 2.98 17.01 20.51
N LEU A 100 3.68 16.85 19.38
CA LEU A 100 4.44 17.95 18.77
C LEU A 100 3.53 18.95 18.05
N VAL A 101 2.33 18.52 17.67
CA VAL A 101 1.32 19.34 16.99
C VAL A 101 0.23 19.68 18.00
N THR A 102 0.01 20.98 18.20
CA THR A 102 -1.00 21.49 19.16
C THR A 102 -1.90 22.57 18.54
N PRO A 103 -3.17 22.64 18.98
CA PRO A 103 -4.18 23.48 18.34
C PRO A 103 -3.99 24.98 18.63
N ASP A 104 -3.28 25.32 19.69
CA ASP A 104 -3.04 26.70 20.13
C ASP A 104 -1.78 27.33 19.51
N ARG A 105 -0.82 26.50 19.07
CA ARG A 105 0.51 26.96 18.66
C ARG A 105 0.93 26.53 17.26
N THR A 106 0.78 25.26 16.92
CA THR A 106 1.59 24.66 15.85
C THR A 106 1.02 24.89 14.45
N THR A 107 1.85 25.39 13.53
CA THR A 107 1.61 25.31 12.08
C THR A 107 2.17 23.99 11.56
N LEU A 108 1.29 23.09 11.14
CA LEU A 108 1.64 21.81 10.53
C LEU A 108 1.65 21.96 9.01
N VAL A 109 2.78 21.61 8.39
CA VAL A 109 2.94 21.51 6.93
C VAL A 109 3.26 20.07 6.61
N ALA A 110 2.40 19.37 5.86
CA ALA A 110 2.61 17.96 5.55
C ALA A 110 2.25 17.58 4.12
N SER A 111 3.00 16.63 3.57
CA SER A 111 2.61 15.94 2.35
C SER A 111 1.46 14.96 2.62
N THR A 112 0.49 14.87 1.70
CA THR A 112 -0.63 13.92 1.80
C THR A 112 -0.34 12.55 1.19
N HIS A 113 0.79 12.40 0.48
CA HIS A 113 1.16 11.13 -0.11
C HIS A 113 1.45 10.07 0.97
N ARG A 114 1.35 8.80 0.58
CA ARG A 114 1.58 7.65 1.47
C ARG A 114 2.67 6.73 0.95
N VAL A 115 3.61 6.39 1.84
CA VAL A 115 4.55 5.30 1.61
C VAL A 115 4.32 4.23 2.68
N TYR A 116 3.62 3.16 2.31
CA TYR A 116 3.25 2.12 3.27
C TYR A 116 4.47 1.43 3.86
N SER A 117 4.47 1.33 5.19
CA SER A 117 5.50 0.66 5.96
C SER A 117 5.52 -0.85 5.68
N ILE A 118 6.62 -1.52 6.07
CA ILE A 118 6.68 -2.99 5.97
C ILE A 118 5.55 -3.63 6.76
N ALA A 119 5.24 -3.13 7.97
CA ALA A 119 4.15 -3.64 8.80
C ALA A 119 2.79 -3.56 8.08
N GLU A 120 2.49 -2.45 7.40
CA GLU A 120 1.24 -2.31 6.64
C GLU A 120 1.20 -3.26 5.42
N LYS A 121 2.35 -3.51 4.79
CA LYS A 121 2.47 -4.39 3.61
C LYS A 121 2.45 -5.88 3.95
N THR A 122 2.95 -6.27 5.11
CA THR A 122 3.08 -7.68 5.52
C THR A 122 1.87 -8.19 6.31
N ALA A 123 0.95 -7.31 6.72
CA ALA A 123 -0.27 -7.73 7.40
C ALA A 123 -1.08 -8.71 6.54
N MET A 124 -1.66 -9.73 7.17
CA MET A 124 -2.54 -10.71 6.50
C MET A 124 -3.87 -10.07 6.04
N GLY A 125 -4.37 -9.10 6.81
CA GLY A 125 -5.56 -8.29 6.52
C GLY A 125 -5.27 -7.05 5.66
N ASP A 126 -6.15 -6.05 5.72
CA ASP A 126 -5.78 -4.71 5.24
C ASP A 126 -4.97 -4.04 6.34
N GLY A 127 -3.64 -4.02 6.18
CA GLY A 127 -2.74 -3.42 7.16
C GLY A 127 -2.63 -1.92 7.07
N ARG A 128 -3.22 -1.29 6.03
CA ARG A 128 -3.06 0.14 5.79
C ARG A 128 -3.74 0.95 6.88
N VAL A 129 -3.04 1.98 7.36
CA VAL A 129 -3.66 3.00 8.20
C VAL A 129 -4.54 3.90 7.33
N ASP A 130 -5.72 4.24 7.85
CA ASP A 130 -6.69 5.11 7.19
C ASP A 130 -6.13 6.54 7.03
N SER A 131 -5.90 6.95 5.78
CA SER A 131 -5.38 8.27 5.43
C SER A 131 -6.36 9.39 5.78
N ASP A 132 -7.67 9.17 5.63
CA ASP A 132 -8.69 10.19 5.88
C ASP A 132 -8.79 10.47 7.38
N ALA A 133 -8.70 9.40 8.19
CA ALA A 133 -8.59 9.52 9.64
C ALA A 133 -7.34 10.30 10.07
N LEU A 134 -6.18 10.05 9.42
CA LEU A 134 -4.94 10.80 9.70
C LEU A 134 -5.09 12.29 9.37
N VAL A 135 -5.64 12.63 8.20
CA VAL A 135 -5.89 14.02 7.79
C VAL A 135 -6.87 14.71 8.74
N ALA A 136 -7.95 14.03 9.11
CA ALA A 136 -8.96 14.56 10.04
C ALA A 136 -8.36 14.83 11.43
N ASN A 137 -7.54 13.91 11.94
CA ASN A 137 -6.86 14.09 13.24
C ASN A 137 -5.80 15.20 13.18
N ALA A 138 -5.01 15.28 12.11
CA ALA A 138 -4.04 16.35 11.91
C ALA A 138 -4.71 17.74 11.83
N ARG A 139 -5.84 17.85 11.13
CA ARG A 139 -6.64 19.08 11.07
C ARG A 139 -7.15 19.51 12.44
N LYS A 140 -7.59 18.57 13.28
CA LYS A 140 -8.06 18.87 14.65
C LYS A 140 -6.92 19.25 15.60
N ALA A 141 -5.73 18.67 15.39
CA ALA A 141 -4.61 18.83 16.30
C ALA A 141 -3.75 20.08 16.02
N ALA A 142 -3.74 20.62 14.80
CA ALA A 142 -2.91 21.76 14.43
C ALA A 142 -3.67 23.08 14.50
N LYS A 143 -2.98 24.17 14.88
CA LYS A 143 -3.51 25.54 14.77
C LYS A 143 -3.78 25.93 13.32
N ARG A 144 -2.83 25.58 12.43
CA ARG A 144 -2.94 25.73 10.98
C ARG A 144 -2.40 24.48 10.32
N PHE A 145 -3.11 23.96 9.33
CA PHE A 145 -2.70 22.76 8.60
C PHE A 145 -2.60 23.04 7.10
N VAL A 146 -1.38 23.10 6.58
CA VAL A 146 -1.08 23.19 5.15
C VAL A 146 -0.79 21.79 4.62
N ARG A 147 -1.57 21.34 3.64
CA ARG A 147 -1.46 19.99 3.09
C ARG A 147 -1.71 19.96 1.59
N PHE A 148 -0.95 19.15 0.87
CA PHE A 148 -1.17 18.75 -0.52
C PHE A 148 -0.18 17.61 -0.85
N ASP A 149 -0.28 17.01 -2.04
CA ASP A 149 0.69 16.00 -2.46
C ASP A 149 2.02 16.66 -2.84
N MET A 150 2.92 16.75 -1.85
CA MET A 150 4.24 17.36 -2.04
C MET A 150 5.20 16.45 -2.79
N ALA A 151 4.96 15.14 -2.80
CA ALA A 151 5.76 14.20 -3.57
C ALA A 151 5.47 14.36 -5.07
N GLN A 152 4.20 14.45 -5.44
CA GLN A 152 3.77 14.74 -6.80
C GLN A 152 4.24 16.14 -7.25
N ALA A 153 4.18 17.14 -6.37
CA ALA A 153 4.68 18.49 -6.69
C ALA A 153 6.20 18.51 -6.95
N ALA A 154 6.96 17.72 -6.19
CA ALA A 154 8.40 17.56 -6.39
C ALA A 154 8.69 16.85 -7.72
N GLU A 155 8.00 15.76 -8.03
CA GLU A 155 8.14 15.02 -9.29
C GLU A 155 7.81 15.88 -10.51
N ALA A 156 6.68 16.60 -10.48
CA ALA A 156 6.26 17.49 -11.55
C ALA A 156 7.26 18.63 -11.83
N SER A 157 8.04 19.02 -10.81
CA SER A 157 9.07 20.05 -10.92
C SER A 157 10.47 19.48 -11.18
N GLY A 158 10.62 18.15 -11.29
CA GLY A 158 11.92 17.48 -11.41
C GLY A 158 12.84 17.70 -10.21
N SER A 159 12.26 17.87 -9.01
CA SER A 159 12.97 18.27 -7.79
C SER A 159 12.73 17.31 -6.63
N VAL A 160 13.18 17.68 -5.44
CA VAL A 160 13.06 16.91 -4.19
C VAL A 160 11.98 17.50 -3.27
N ILE A 161 11.40 16.64 -2.43
CA ILE A 161 10.31 17.05 -1.52
C ILE A 161 10.77 18.09 -0.49
N SER A 162 12.05 18.15 -0.13
CA SER A 162 12.61 19.20 0.74
C SER A 162 12.43 20.60 0.14
N ALA A 163 12.57 20.78 -1.18
CA ALA A 163 12.32 22.08 -1.84
C ALA A 163 10.85 22.49 -1.79
N VAL A 164 9.94 21.51 -1.94
CA VAL A 164 8.49 21.74 -1.81
C VAL A 164 8.13 22.10 -0.37
N LEU A 165 8.66 21.39 0.63
CA LEU A 165 8.45 21.70 2.05
C LEU A 165 8.99 23.09 2.41
N PHE A 166 10.16 23.47 1.90
CA PHE A 166 10.75 24.78 2.13
C PHE A 166 9.91 25.91 1.51
N GLY A 167 9.39 25.69 0.29
CA GLY A 167 8.44 26.62 -0.35
C GLY A 167 7.12 26.72 0.39
N ALA A 168 6.56 25.59 0.83
CA ALA A 168 5.34 25.59 1.62
C ALA A 168 5.53 26.29 2.97
N LEU A 169 6.67 26.10 3.64
CA LEU A 169 7.05 26.82 4.86
C LEU A 169 7.08 28.34 4.61
N ALA A 170 7.76 28.78 3.57
CA ALA A 170 7.80 30.19 3.18
C ALA A 170 6.40 30.75 2.93
N GLY A 171 5.55 30.00 2.21
CA GLY A 171 4.16 30.38 1.93
C GLY A 171 3.23 30.37 3.15
N THR A 172 3.64 29.81 4.29
CA THR A 172 2.86 29.95 5.53
C THR A 172 2.98 31.33 6.15
N GLY A 173 4.08 32.06 5.88
CA GLY A 173 4.40 33.33 6.53
C GLY A 173 4.70 33.23 8.03
N VAL A 174 4.90 32.02 8.57
CA VAL A 174 5.18 31.82 10.00
C VAL A 174 6.58 32.28 10.41
N LEU A 175 7.53 32.26 9.46
CA LEU A 175 8.88 32.77 9.66
C LEU A 175 8.98 34.20 9.15
N ALA A 176 9.69 35.05 9.90
CA ALA A 176 9.88 36.47 9.58
C ALA A 176 10.99 36.70 8.53
N PHE A 177 10.91 35.98 7.40
CA PHE A 177 11.82 36.11 6.27
C PHE A 177 11.03 36.35 4.98
N SER A 178 11.58 37.16 4.08
CA SER A 178 10.99 37.43 2.77
C SER A 178 11.19 36.24 1.84
N ARG A 179 10.35 36.14 0.80
CA ARG A 179 10.47 35.10 -0.22
C ARG A 179 11.85 35.09 -0.88
N GLU A 180 12.41 36.27 -1.15
CA GLU A 180 13.72 36.45 -1.76
C GLU A 180 14.83 35.89 -0.87
N GLN A 181 14.71 36.00 0.45
CA GLN A 181 15.67 35.41 1.41
C GLN A 181 15.62 33.88 1.38
N PHE A 182 14.44 33.28 1.22
CA PHE A 182 14.30 31.84 0.99
C PHE A 182 14.91 31.42 -0.35
N GLU A 183 14.61 32.13 -1.44
CA GLU A 183 15.15 31.82 -2.77
C GLU A 183 16.69 31.92 -2.80
N ALA A 184 17.26 32.96 -2.18
CA ALA A 184 18.71 33.12 -2.04
C ALA A 184 19.37 31.96 -1.26
N THR A 185 18.65 31.35 -0.31
CA THR A 185 19.13 30.17 0.44
C THR A 185 19.27 28.95 -0.47
N ILE A 186 18.29 28.73 -1.36
CA ILE A 186 18.36 27.66 -2.36
C ILE A 186 19.53 27.90 -3.32
N GLU A 187 19.73 29.14 -3.75
CA GLU A 187 20.84 29.52 -4.64
C GLU A 187 22.22 29.26 -4.01
N ARG A 188 22.41 29.61 -2.72
CA ARG A 188 23.64 29.31 -1.98
C ARG A 188 23.92 27.81 -1.87
N GLY A 189 22.88 26.99 -1.80
CA GLY A 189 23.00 25.52 -1.74
C GLY A 189 23.65 24.90 -2.99
N GLY A 190 23.62 25.57 -4.15
CA GLY A 190 24.38 25.22 -5.37
C GLY A 190 23.96 23.94 -6.10
N VAL A 191 23.23 23.03 -5.46
CA VAL A 191 22.81 21.74 -6.04
C VAL A 191 21.37 21.80 -6.52
N GLY A 192 21.15 21.52 -7.82
CA GLY A 192 19.79 21.43 -8.37
C GLY A 192 18.97 22.71 -8.20
N VAL A 193 19.62 23.88 -8.24
CA VAL A 193 19.02 25.19 -7.91
C VAL A 193 17.76 25.47 -8.75
N LYS A 194 17.83 25.31 -10.08
CA LYS A 194 16.69 25.59 -10.98
C LYS A 194 15.45 24.74 -10.67
N PRO A 195 15.53 23.38 -10.64
CA PRO A 195 14.41 22.55 -10.19
C PRO A 195 13.93 22.87 -8.76
N SER A 196 14.84 23.19 -7.84
CA SER A 196 14.50 23.53 -6.45
C SER A 196 13.72 24.83 -6.35
N LEU A 197 14.11 25.88 -7.08
CA LEU A 197 13.37 27.15 -7.14
C LEU A 197 11.99 26.97 -7.80
N GLN A 198 11.87 26.13 -8.83
CA GLN A 198 10.58 25.82 -9.44
C GLN A 198 9.64 25.12 -8.45
N ALA A 199 10.14 24.08 -7.77
CA ALA A 199 9.38 23.35 -6.76
C ALA A 199 9.00 24.24 -5.57
N PHE A 200 9.93 25.08 -5.11
CA PHE A 200 9.72 26.08 -4.06
C PHE A 200 8.60 27.05 -4.43
N GLY A 201 8.67 27.65 -5.63
CA GLY A 201 7.68 28.63 -6.09
C GLY A 201 6.28 28.05 -6.21
N ALA A 202 6.16 26.84 -6.76
CA ALA A 202 4.87 26.14 -6.87
C ALA A 202 4.27 25.84 -5.48
N ALA A 203 5.11 25.42 -4.53
CA ALA A 203 4.69 25.14 -3.16
C ALA A 203 4.32 26.40 -2.37
N TYR A 204 5.07 27.49 -2.55
CA TYR A 204 4.80 28.80 -1.93
C TYR A 204 3.41 29.32 -2.26
N LEU A 205 3.02 29.23 -3.54
CA LEU A 205 1.69 29.64 -3.99
C LEU A 205 0.59 28.76 -3.38
N LYS A 206 0.77 27.43 -3.44
CA LYS A 206 -0.20 26.47 -2.87
C LYS A 206 -0.40 26.65 -1.36
N ALA A 207 0.66 27.00 -0.62
CA ALA A 207 0.58 27.20 0.83
C ALA A 207 -0.09 28.53 1.24
N ASN A 208 0.01 29.56 0.39
CA ASN A 208 -0.70 30.84 0.58
C ASN A 208 -2.20 30.73 0.31
N ASP A 209 -2.61 29.88 -0.64
CA ASP A 209 -4.01 29.74 -1.07
C ASP A 209 -4.91 28.97 -0.06
N VAL A 210 -4.33 28.49 1.05
CA VAL A 210 -5.01 27.61 2.04
C VAL A 210 -5.96 28.36 2.99
N GLU A 211 -6.22 29.65 2.79
CA GLU A 211 -7.30 30.37 3.49
C GLU A 211 -8.71 30.05 2.96
N GLN A 212 -8.83 29.31 1.85
CA GLN A 212 -10.11 28.77 1.40
C GLN A 212 -10.42 27.46 2.15
N PRO A 213 -11.65 27.27 2.69
CA PRO A 213 -12.08 25.96 3.15
C PRO A 213 -12.12 25.05 1.92
N VAL A 214 -11.06 24.28 1.71
CA VAL A 214 -11.02 23.25 0.68
C VAL A 214 -12.11 22.24 1.06
N GLY A 215 -13.29 22.42 0.47
CA GLY A 215 -14.33 21.42 0.45
C GLY A 215 -13.71 20.12 -0.05
N ASP A 216 -14.04 19.04 0.64
CA ASP A 216 -13.59 17.68 0.36
C ASP A 216 -13.88 17.32 -1.10
N THR A 217 -12.95 17.68 -1.98
CA THR A 217 -13.03 17.38 -3.41
C THR A 217 -11.69 16.82 -3.83
N GLU A 218 -11.32 15.72 -3.21
CA GLU A 218 -10.36 14.77 -3.76
C GLU A 218 -10.62 13.38 -3.15
N THR A 219 -11.90 12.97 -3.14
CA THR A 219 -12.13 11.62 -3.63
C THR A 219 -11.69 11.69 -5.08
N SER A 220 -10.47 11.20 -5.36
CA SER A 220 -10.16 10.69 -6.69
C SER A 220 -11.22 9.63 -6.99
N ALA A 221 -12.37 10.09 -7.48
CA ALA A 221 -13.17 9.30 -8.36
C ALA A 221 -12.18 8.91 -9.44
N THR A 222 -11.75 7.65 -9.40
CA THR A 222 -11.29 6.97 -10.58
C THR A 222 -12.40 7.20 -11.60
N ALA A 223 -12.28 8.28 -12.36
CA ALA A 223 -13.03 8.49 -13.58
C ALA A 223 -12.75 7.22 -14.36
N GLY A 224 -13.73 6.33 -14.36
CA GLY A 224 -13.69 5.13 -15.14
C GLY A 224 -13.52 5.63 -16.56
N ILE A 225 -12.30 5.59 -17.06
CA ILE A 225 -12.06 5.68 -18.48
C ILE A 225 -12.91 4.52 -19.00
N GLU A 226 -14.06 4.83 -19.60
CA GLU A 226 -14.85 3.86 -20.35
C GLU A 226 -13.99 3.46 -21.54
N ALA A 227 -13.00 2.61 -21.27
CA ALA A 227 -12.10 2.06 -22.23
C ALA A 227 -12.94 1.12 -23.08
N LYS A 228 -13.40 1.61 -24.24
CA LYS A 228 -14.01 0.75 -25.26
C LYS A 228 -12.97 -0.30 -25.65
N PRO A 229 -13.19 -1.60 -25.36
CA PRO A 229 -12.21 -2.62 -25.68
C PRO A 229 -12.00 -2.67 -27.19
N ARG A 230 -10.74 -2.66 -27.65
CA ARG A 230 -10.41 -2.79 -29.07
C ARG A 230 -10.64 -4.21 -29.60
N ASP A 231 -10.58 -5.20 -28.71
CA ASP A 231 -10.80 -6.61 -29.03
C ASP A 231 -12.29 -6.96 -28.94
N ALA A 232 -12.82 -7.58 -30.00
CA ALA A 232 -14.24 -7.92 -30.10
C ALA A 232 -14.71 -8.93 -29.05
N LYS A 233 -13.87 -9.90 -28.65
CA LYS A 233 -14.21 -10.86 -27.59
C LYS A 233 -14.30 -10.16 -26.24
N VAL A 234 -13.41 -9.22 -25.97
CA VAL A 234 -13.43 -8.43 -24.73
C VAL A 234 -14.63 -7.50 -24.70
N ALA A 235 -14.97 -6.86 -25.83
CA ALA A 235 -16.17 -6.04 -25.94
C ALA A 235 -17.44 -6.88 -25.67
N ALA A 236 -17.54 -8.09 -26.22
CA ALA A 236 -18.66 -8.99 -25.97
C ALA A 236 -18.79 -9.39 -24.48
N LEU A 237 -17.67 -9.59 -23.77
CA LEU A 237 -17.70 -9.84 -22.32
C LEU A 237 -18.21 -8.63 -21.54
N VAL A 238 -17.78 -7.42 -21.89
CA VAL A 238 -18.26 -6.19 -21.22
C VAL A 238 -19.75 -5.96 -21.47
N GLU A 239 -20.23 -6.17 -22.69
CA GLU A 239 -21.66 -6.09 -23.01
C GLU A 239 -22.46 -7.16 -22.27
N ARG A 240 -21.93 -8.38 -22.15
CA ARG A 240 -22.54 -9.43 -21.33
C ARG A 240 -22.68 -8.98 -19.87
N VAL A 241 -21.68 -8.32 -19.30
CA VAL A 241 -21.75 -7.79 -17.94
C VAL A 241 -22.86 -6.74 -17.80
N ARG A 242 -22.92 -5.80 -18.75
CA ARG A 242 -23.94 -4.74 -18.78
C ARG A 242 -25.36 -5.29 -18.88
N GLY A 243 -25.55 -6.37 -19.64
CA GLY A 243 -26.86 -6.99 -19.83
C GLY A 243 -27.29 -7.96 -18.73
N GLN A 244 -26.35 -8.58 -18.00
CA GLN A 244 -26.67 -9.62 -17.01
C GLN A 244 -26.67 -9.15 -15.55
N PHE A 245 -25.89 -8.13 -15.21
CA PHE A 245 -25.69 -7.71 -13.81
C PHE A 245 -26.26 -6.32 -13.52
N PRO A 246 -26.80 -6.07 -12.31
CA PRO A 246 -27.24 -4.73 -11.89
C PRO A 246 -26.09 -3.72 -11.88
N ALA A 247 -26.38 -2.45 -12.18
CA ALA A 247 -25.38 -1.38 -12.29
C ALA A 247 -24.42 -1.28 -11.09
N ALA A 248 -24.93 -1.52 -9.87
CA ALA A 248 -24.14 -1.49 -8.64
C ALA A 248 -23.06 -2.59 -8.53
N VAL A 249 -23.13 -3.64 -9.35
CA VAL A 249 -22.18 -4.77 -9.38
C VAL A 249 -21.26 -4.70 -10.60
N GLN A 250 -21.71 -4.09 -11.71
CA GLN A 250 -21.04 -4.11 -13.01
C GLN A 250 -19.56 -3.69 -12.93
N GLN A 251 -19.24 -2.63 -12.18
CA GLN A 251 -17.86 -2.15 -12.07
C GLN A 251 -16.92 -3.23 -11.49
N VAL A 252 -17.34 -3.90 -10.41
CA VAL A 252 -16.55 -4.97 -9.77
C VAL A 252 -16.41 -6.18 -10.71
N VAL A 253 -17.47 -6.51 -11.45
CA VAL A 253 -17.46 -7.64 -12.39
C VAL A 253 -16.55 -7.36 -13.59
N ILE A 254 -16.60 -6.14 -14.14
CA ILE A 254 -15.72 -5.70 -15.24
C ILE A 254 -14.25 -5.76 -14.80
N GLU A 255 -13.94 -5.33 -13.58
CA GLU A 255 -12.59 -5.45 -13.02
C GLU A 255 -12.15 -6.91 -12.85
N GLY A 256 -13.08 -7.79 -12.45
CA GLY A 256 -12.85 -9.24 -12.42
C GLY A 256 -12.54 -9.80 -13.82
N VAL A 257 -13.31 -9.42 -14.83
CA VAL A 257 -13.08 -9.79 -16.24
C VAL A 257 -11.69 -9.34 -16.70
N ARG A 258 -11.34 -8.06 -16.47
CA ARG A 258 -10.02 -7.52 -16.81
C ARG A 258 -8.89 -8.31 -16.16
N ARG A 259 -9.03 -8.59 -14.87
CA ARG A 259 -8.05 -9.35 -14.09
C ARG A 259 -7.87 -10.78 -14.63
N LEU A 260 -8.96 -11.45 -15.00
CA LEU A 260 -8.91 -12.83 -15.46
C LEU A 260 -8.41 -12.97 -16.90
N ILE A 261 -8.66 -11.98 -17.75
CA ILE A 261 -8.02 -11.87 -19.07
C ILE A 261 -6.51 -11.70 -18.92
N ASP A 262 -6.05 -10.80 -18.05
CA ASP A 262 -4.62 -10.61 -17.79
C ASP A 262 -3.99 -11.87 -17.17
N TYR A 263 -4.74 -12.58 -16.33
CA TYR A 263 -4.29 -13.83 -15.70
C TYR A 263 -4.17 -14.99 -16.70
N GLN A 264 -5.22 -15.28 -17.48
CA GLN A 264 -5.33 -16.49 -18.29
C GLN A 264 -5.75 -16.22 -19.74
N ASP A 265 -6.99 -15.84 -20.03
CA ASP A 265 -7.51 -15.54 -21.37
C ASP A 265 -8.99 -15.09 -21.31
N PRO A 266 -9.59 -14.61 -22.42
CA PRO A 266 -11.03 -14.27 -22.46
C PRO A 266 -11.97 -15.43 -22.14
N ASP A 267 -11.61 -16.67 -22.48
CA ASP A 267 -12.48 -17.83 -22.22
C ASP A 267 -12.54 -18.14 -20.71
N TYR A 268 -11.44 -17.95 -19.99
CA TYR A 268 -11.42 -18.05 -18.52
C TYR A 268 -12.20 -16.92 -17.83
N ALA A 269 -12.20 -15.71 -18.39
CA ALA A 269 -13.09 -14.64 -17.92
C ALA A 269 -14.57 -14.96 -18.19
N ALA A 270 -14.89 -15.64 -19.30
CA ALA A 270 -16.25 -16.10 -19.58
C ALA A 270 -16.73 -17.16 -18.58
N LEU A 271 -15.84 -18.05 -18.13
CA LEU A 271 -16.11 -19.02 -17.05
C LEU A 271 -16.49 -18.32 -15.74
N TYR A 272 -15.74 -17.28 -15.36
CA TYR A 272 -16.06 -16.45 -14.19
C TYR A 272 -17.45 -15.82 -14.28
N LEU A 273 -17.81 -15.25 -15.45
CA LEU A 273 -19.15 -14.72 -15.67
C LEU A 273 -20.23 -15.81 -15.61
N GLY A 274 -19.93 -17.03 -16.07
CA GLY A 274 -20.80 -18.20 -15.93
C GLY A 274 -21.12 -18.50 -14.48
N ARG A 275 -20.08 -18.69 -13.65
CA ARG A 275 -20.21 -18.94 -12.20
C ARG A 275 -21.02 -17.87 -11.48
N LEU A 276 -20.78 -16.60 -11.81
CA LEU A 276 -21.55 -15.49 -11.22
C LEU A 276 -23.00 -15.43 -11.69
N ALA A 277 -23.27 -15.76 -12.95
CA ALA A 277 -24.63 -15.79 -13.48
C ALA A 277 -25.45 -16.90 -12.83
N GLU A 278 -24.87 -18.08 -12.60
CA GLU A 278 -25.50 -19.18 -11.86
C GLU A 278 -25.84 -18.76 -10.42
N LEU A 279 -24.89 -18.12 -9.73
CA LEU A 279 -25.11 -17.57 -8.39
C LEU A 279 -26.26 -16.55 -8.39
N GLN A 280 -26.22 -15.58 -9.30
CA GLN A 280 -27.24 -14.53 -9.37
C GLN A 280 -28.63 -15.09 -9.70
N HIS A 281 -28.70 -16.12 -10.54
CA HIS A 281 -29.96 -16.79 -10.87
C HIS A 281 -30.56 -17.48 -9.65
N ALA A 282 -29.74 -18.18 -8.87
CA ALA A 282 -30.16 -18.84 -7.63
C ALA A 282 -30.64 -17.84 -6.54
N LEU A 283 -30.11 -16.61 -6.54
CA LEU A 283 -30.43 -15.57 -5.55
C LEU A 283 -31.59 -14.63 -5.94
N GLY A 284 -32.18 -14.77 -7.13
CA GLY A 284 -33.34 -13.96 -7.55
C GLY A 284 -33.06 -12.47 -7.81
N GLN A 285 -31.83 -12.12 -8.21
CA GLN A 285 -31.37 -10.77 -8.61
C GLN A 285 -31.46 -9.61 -7.58
N GLN A 286 -32.00 -9.80 -6.37
CA GLN A 286 -32.14 -8.71 -5.39
C GLN A 286 -30.92 -8.52 -4.48
N ASP A 287 -30.14 -9.58 -4.24
CA ASP A 287 -29.01 -9.56 -3.29
C ASP A 287 -27.72 -8.98 -3.89
N THR A 288 -27.78 -7.71 -4.27
CA THR A 288 -26.68 -6.95 -4.90
C THR A 288 -25.39 -6.98 -4.08
N THR A 289 -25.49 -6.89 -2.74
CA THR A 289 -24.31 -6.94 -1.85
C THR A 289 -23.61 -8.28 -1.92
N LEU A 290 -24.36 -9.40 -1.86
CA LEU A 290 -23.78 -10.74 -1.92
C LEU A 290 -23.12 -10.99 -3.28
N VAL A 291 -23.81 -10.68 -4.37
CA VAL A 291 -23.25 -10.84 -5.72
C VAL A 291 -21.98 -10.01 -5.89
N ARG A 292 -21.95 -8.77 -5.37
CA ARG A 292 -20.76 -7.89 -5.44
C ARG A 292 -19.58 -8.45 -4.66
N GLU A 293 -19.80 -8.92 -3.44
CA GLU A 293 -18.74 -9.51 -2.61
C GLU A 293 -18.24 -10.82 -3.20
N THR A 294 -19.14 -11.70 -3.66
CA THR A 294 -18.78 -12.95 -4.34
C THR A 294 -18.03 -12.68 -5.65
N ALA A 295 -18.44 -11.71 -6.46
CA ALA A 295 -17.74 -11.30 -7.68
C ALA A 295 -16.29 -10.88 -7.39
N ARG A 296 -16.11 -10.00 -6.39
CA ARG A 296 -14.77 -9.57 -5.97
C ARG A 296 -13.90 -10.75 -5.56
N HIS A 297 -14.40 -11.59 -4.67
CA HIS A 297 -13.62 -12.68 -4.06
C HIS A 297 -13.40 -13.86 -5.03
N LEU A 298 -14.36 -14.15 -5.90
CA LEU A 298 -14.21 -15.16 -6.94
C LEU A 298 -13.15 -14.75 -7.96
N ALA A 299 -13.14 -13.49 -8.40
CA ALA A 299 -12.11 -13.00 -9.32
C ALA A 299 -10.71 -13.09 -8.70
N LEU A 300 -10.58 -12.78 -7.40
CA LEU A 300 -9.33 -12.92 -6.66
C LEU A 300 -8.89 -14.38 -6.55
N TRP A 301 -9.79 -15.29 -6.17
CA TRP A 301 -9.47 -16.70 -6.02
C TRP A 301 -9.13 -17.36 -7.36
N MET A 302 -9.91 -17.11 -8.41
CA MET A 302 -9.65 -17.63 -9.75
C MET A 302 -8.33 -17.14 -10.36
N SER A 303 -7.71 -16.11 -9.79
CA SER A 303 -6.40 -15.56 -10.22
C SER A 303 -5.34 -15.67 -9.14
N TYR A 304 -5.29 -16.84 -8.50
CA TYR A 304 -4.27 -17.20 -7.50
C TYR A 304 -2.84 -17.11 -8.05
N GLU A 305 -1.88 -16.92 -7.14
CA GLU A 305 -0.46 -16.77 -7.48
C GLU A 305 0.22 -18.13 -7.62
N ASP A 306 0.17 -18.72 -8.82
CA ASP A 306 0.99 -19.89 -9.16
C ASP A 306 2.38 -19.53 -9.68
N THR A 307 3.24 -20.53 -9.80
CA THR A 307 4.60 -20.40 -10.35
C THR A 307 4.61 -19.74 -11.73
N ILE A 308 3.63 -20.05 -12.58
CA ILE A 308 3.46 -19.49 -13.93
C ILE A 308 3.20 -17.98 -13.84
N ARG A 309 2.26 -17.57 -12.98
CA ARG A 309 1.88 -16.17 -12.75
C ARG A 309 3.00 -15.40 -12.08
N VAL A 310 3.67 -15.97 -11.08
CA VAL A 310 4.82 -15.34 -10.40
C VAL A 310 5.97 -15.14 -11.40
N ALA A 311 6.25 -16.12 -12.25
CA ALA A 311 7.26 -15.99 -13.30
C ALA A 311 6.90 -14.88 -14.30
N ASP A 312 5.65 -14.85 -14.78
CA ASP A 312 5.12 -13.78 -15.64
C ASP A 312 5.31 -12.40 -15.00
N LEU A 313 4.85 -12.22 -13.76
CA LEU A 313 4.95 -10.95 -13.03
C LEU A 313 6.41 -10.49 -12.88
N LYS A 314 7.36 -11.41 -12.65
CA LYS A 314 8.79 -11.09 -12.47
C LYS A 314 9.48 -10.63 -13.76
N ILE A 315 8.97 -10.99 -14.93
CA ILE A 315 9.56 -10.66 -16.24
C ILE A 315 8.81 -9.58 -17.03
N ARG A 316 7.70 -9.04 -16.49
CA ARG A 316 6.92 -7.98 -17.17
C ARG A 316 7.76 -6.72 -17.42
N GLY A 317 7.66 -6.14 -18.62
CA GLY A 317 8.35 -4.89 -18.97
C GLY A 317 8.05 -3.74 -18.01
N SER A 318 6.77 -3.55 -17.66
CA SER A 318 6.33 -2.55 -16.69
C SER A 318 6.97 -2.71 -15.30
N ARG A 319 7.35 -3.94 -14.93
CA ARG A 319 8.10 -4.19 -13.69
C ARG A 319 9.53 -3.66 -13.81
N PHE A 320 10.22 -3.92 -14.92
CA PHE A 320 11.58 -3.41 -15.13
C PHE A 320 11.60 -1.88 -15.13
N GLU A 321 10.64 -1.25 -15.82
CA GLU A 321 10.46 0.21 -15.84
C GLU A 321 10.24 0.75 -14.43
N ARG A 322 9.32 0.14 -13.67
CA ARG A 322 9.05 0.52 -12.29
C ARG A 322 10.28 0.39 -11.39
N VAL A 323 10.96 -0.76 -11.40
CA VAL A 323 12.17 -0.95 -10.58
C VAL A 323 13.24 0.05 -10.96
N ARG A 324 13.45 0.33 -12.26
CA ARG A 324 14.39 1.35 -12.73
C ARG A 324 14.05 2.75 -12.21
N SER A 325 12.76 3.11 -12.24
CA SER A 325 12.27 4.38 -11.70
C SER A 325 12.45 4.47 -10.18
N GLU A 326 12.16 3.39 -9.44
CA GLU A 326 12.29 3.32 -7.98
C GLU A 326 13.76 3.50 -7.54
N VAL A 327 14.73 2.97 -8.30
CA VAL A 327 16.16 3.15 -8.02
C VAL A 327 16.78 4.40 -8.69
N ARG A 328 15.98 5.19 -9.43
CA ARG A 328 16.43 6.38 -10.17
C ARG A 328 17.66 6.13 -11.06
N ALA A 329 17.73 4.96 -11.70
CA ALA A 329 18.88 4.60 -12.53
C ALA A 329 18.89 5.42 -13.84
N GLN A 330 20.01 6.12 -14.08
CA GLN A 330 20.25 6.91 -15.29
C GLN A 330 20.34 6.02 -16.53
N ALA A 331 20.14 6.57 -17.74
CA ALA A 331 20.08 5.80 -18.99
C ALA A 331 21.35 4.97 -19.26
N ASP A 332 22.51 5.48 -18.86
CA ASP A 332 23.84 4.87 -19.00
C ASP A 332 24.18 3.87 -17.87
N GLN A 333 23.35 3.78 -16.83
CA GLN A 333 23.58 2.86 -15.71
C GLN A 333 22.98 1.47 -15.97
N LEU A 334 23.80 0.46 -15.69
CA LEU A 334 23.39 -0.94 -15.71
C LEU A 334 22.69 -1.32 -14.40
N LEU A 335 21.53 -1.95 -14.52
CA LEU A 335 20.73 -2.41 -13.38
C LEU A 335 20.67 -3.94 -13.38
N ALA A 336 21.13 -4.54 -12.29
CA ALA A 336 20.96 -5.97 -12.04
C ALA A 336 19.82 -6.22 -11.05
N ILE A 337 18.84 -7.03 -11.46
CA ILE A 337 17.69 -7.40 -10.62
C ILE A 337 17.86 -8.85 -10.18
N ASN A 338 18.03 -9.06 -8.88
CA ASN A 338 18.23 -10.38 -8.28
C ASN A 338 16.99 -10.79 -7.48
N GLU A 339 16.36 -11.89 -7.89
CA GLU A 339 15.20 -12.46 -7.24
C GLU A 339 15.61 -13.58 -6.31
N PHE A 340 15.20 -13.49 -5.05
CA PHE A 340 15.27 -14.61 -4.12
C PHE A 340 14.03 -15.50 -4.33
N MET A 341 14.26 -16.75 -4.73
CA MET A 341 13.22 -17.73 -4.98
C MET A 341 13.46 -18.95 -4.10
N HIS A 342 12.41 -19.43 -3.42
CA HIS A 342 12.48 -20.65 -2.64
C HIS A 342 11.47 -21.67 -3.19
N PRO A 343 11.74 -22.26 -4.37
CA PRO A 343 10.79 -23.13 -5.03
C PRO A 343 10.58 -24.37 -4.19
N ARG A 344 9.37 -24.55 -3.68
CA ARG A 344 9.01 -25.73 -2.90
C ARG A 344 8.75 -26.93 -3.82
N LEU A 345 8.92 -28.14 -3.28
CA LEU A 345 8.57 -29.35 -4.04
C LEU A 345 7.09 -29.32 -4.44
N GLU A 346 6.23 -28.91 -3.51
CA GLU A 346 4.79 -28.82 -3.72
C GLU A 346 4.48 -27.88 -4.89
N GLU A 347 5.15 -26.72 -4.98
CA GLU A 347 4.96 -25.77 -6.08
C GLU A 347 5.38 -26.36 -7.43
N ILE A 348 6.45 -27.15 -7.47
CA ILE A 348 6.87 -27.86 -8.69
C ILE A 348 5.80 -28.87 -9.08
N CYS A 349 5.36 -29.72 -8.16
CA CYS A 349 4.31 -30.71 -8.39
C CYS A 349 3.01 -30.06 -8.86
N GLU A 350 2.63 -28.94 -8.25
CA GLU A 350 1.46 -28.13 -8.54
C GLU A 350 1.49 -27.54 -9.95
N THR A 351 2.68 -27.27 -10.50
CA THR A 351 2.86 -26.73 -11.86
C THR A 351 2.78 -27.81 -12.94
N LEU A 352 2.90 -29.09 -12.58
CA LEU A 352 2.84 -30.22 -13.51
C LEU A 352 1.39 -30.59 -13.86
N PRO A 353 1.16 -31.25 -15.01
CA PRO A 353 -0.12 -31.89 -15.29
C PRO A 353 -0.57 -32.80 -14.14
N ALA A 354 -1.86 -32.83 -13.84
CA ALA A 354 -2.37 -33.43 -12.60
C ALA A 354 -1.89 -34.86 -12.30
N SER A 355 -1.81 -35.73 -13.30
CA SER A 355 -1.31 -37.10 -13.14
C SER A 355 0.16 -37.13 -12.71
N LEU A 356 0.99 -36.31 -13.36
CA LEU A 356 2.42 -36.19 -13.08
C LEU A 356 2.68 -35.51 -11.73
N GLY A 357 1.93 -34.45 -11.42
CA GLY A 357 1.99 -33.78 -10.12
C GLY A 357 1.68 -34.74 -8.97
N ASN A 358 0.57 -35.48 -9.08
CA ASN A 358 0.17 -36.48 -8.09
C ASN A 358 1.19 -37.63 -7.97
N TRP A 359 1.74 -38.08 -9.09
CA TRP A 359 2.81 -39.07 -9.08
C TRP A 359 4.05 -38.54 -8.35
N LEU A 360 4.52 -37.32 -8.68
CA LEU A 360 5.72 -36.71 -8.10
C LEU A 360 5.57 -36.41 -6.60
N MET A 361 4.36 -36.10 -6.14
CA MET A 361 4.06 -35.87 -4.72
C MET A 361 4.20 -37.14 -3.85
N ARG A 362 4.06 -38.33 -4.43
CA ARG A 362 4.19 -39.60 -3.67
C ARG A 362 5.66 -39.84 -3.31
N PRO A 363 5.97 -40.46 -2.16
CA PRO A 363 7.36 -40.71 -1.78
C PRO A 363 8.01 -41.80 -2.67
N HIS A 364 8.93 -41.40 -3.53
CA HIS A 364 9.79 -42.30 -4.32
C HIS A 364 11.18 -41.66 -4.56
N TRP A 365 12.05 -42.30 -5.34
CA TRP A 365 13.42 -41.82 -5.53
C TRP A 365 13.51 -40.46 -6.25
N VAL A 366 12.66 -40.20 -7.25
CA VAL A 366 12.59 -38.89 -7.95
C VAL A 366 12.11 -37.78 -7.01
N HIS A 367 11.03 -38.02 -6.26
CA HIS A 367 10.60 -37.13 -5.17
C HIS A 367 11.76 -36.78 -4.23
N ARG A 368 12.55 -37.78 -3.76
CA ARG A 368 13.71 -37.53 -2.88
C ARG A 368 14.80 -36.69 -3.55
N LEU A 369 15.04 -36.91 -4.85
CA LEU A 369 16.00 -36.15 -5.62
C LEU A 369 15.57 -34.68 -5.79
N VAL A 370 14.35 -34.44 -6.27
CA VAL A 370 13.80 -33.08 -6.46
C VAL A 370 13.74 -32.35 -5.11
N ARG A 371 13.29 -33.01 -4.05
CA ARG A 371 13.27 -32.45 -2.70
C ARG A 371 14.64 -32.01 -2.21
N ARG A 372 15.73 -32.65 -2.62
CA ARG A 372 17.10 -32.24 -2.28
C ARG A 372 17.46 -30.92 -2.98
N PHE A 373 17.03 -30.73 -4.22
CA PHE A 373 17.27 -29.53 -5.01
C PHE A 373 16.43 -28.32 -4.60
N THR A 374 15.32 -28.53 -3.87
CA THR A 374 14.40 -27.48 -3.38
C THR A 374 14.63 -27.10 -1.91
N ARG A 375 15.70 -27.58 -1.26
CA ARG A 375 15.95 -27.27 0.17
C ARG A 375 16.49 -25.87 0.41
N GLU A 376 17.16 -25.30 -0.59
CA GLU A 376 17.85 -24.01 -0.46
C GLU A 376 17.18 -22.97 -1.35
N GLY A 377 17.11 -21.73 -0.85
CA GLY A 377 16.73 -20.58 -1.66
C GLY A 377 17.76 -20.37 -2.78
N ARG A 378 17.28 -19.93 -3.94
CA ARG A 378 18.09 -19.63 -5.12
C ARG A 378 17.96 -18.16 -5.47
N VAL A 379 19.07 -17.58 -5.89
CA VAL A 379 19.09 -16.22 -6.44
C VAL A 379 19.06 -16.31 -7.96
N VAL A 380 18.07 -15.68 -8.58
CA VAL A 380 17.90 -15.64 -10.03
C VAL A 380 18.03 -14.20 -10.49
N THR A 381 19.06 -13.91 -11.29
CA THR A 381 19.22 -12.58 -11.90
C THR A 381 18.29 -12.43 -13.09
N THR A 382 17.13 -11.79 -12.92
CA THR A 382 16.09 -11.67 -13.97
C THR A 382 16.46 -10.69 -15.06
N SER A 383 17.41 -9.79 -14.81
CA SER A 383 18.01 -8.92 -15.83
C SER A 383 19.05 -9.66 -16.70
N SER A 384 19.42 -10.90 -16.37
CA SER A 384 20.28 -11.73 -17.22
C SER A 384 19.46 -12.49 -18.26
N LEU A 385 20.04 -12.74 -19.45
CA LEU A 385 19.37 -13.51 -20.50
C LEU A 385 18.94 -14.91 -20.02
N ARG A 386 19.81 -15.61 -19.29
CA ARG A 386 19.52 -16.95 -18.76
C ARG A 386 18.38 -16.93 -17.74
N GLY A 387 18.41 -16.00 -16.79
CA GLY A 387 17.35 -15.87 -15.78
C GLY A 387 16.01 -15.48 -16.39
N TYR A 388 16.03 -14.54 -17.34
CA TYR A 388 14.85 -14.13 -18.09
C TYR A 388 14.26 -15.29 -18.90
N LEU A 389 15.06 -15.99 -19.70
CA LEU A 389 14.59 -17.11 -20.53
C LEU A 389 14.03 -18.26 -19.69
N MET A 390 14.61 -18.53 -18.53
CA MET A 390 14.10 -19.53 -17.59
C MET A 390 12.68 -19.16 -17.11
N LEU A 391 12.48 -17.94 -16.61
CA LEU A 391 11.17 -17.49 -16.14
C LEU A 391 10.18 -17.32 -17.30
N TYR A 392 10.65 -16.94 -18.48
CA TYR A 392 9.85 -16.87 -19.69
C TYR A 392 9.34 -18.24 -20.13
N ALA A 393 10.16 -19.28 -20.06
CA ALA A 393 9.72 -20.64 -20.33
C ALA A 393 8.60 -21.07 -19.37
N VAL A 394 8.75 -20.77 -18.07
CA VAL A 394 7.72 -21.05 -17.06
C VAL A 394 6.45 -20.23 -17.31
N SER A 395 6.56 -18.94 -17.63
CA SER A 395 5.38 -18.10 -17.89
C SER A 395 4.61 -18.53 -19.13
N ARG A 396 5.29 -19.07 -20.16
CA ARG A 396 4.65 -19.64 -21.36
C ARG A 396 3.85 -20.90 -21.11
N MET A 397 4.02 -21.57 -19.96
CA MET A 397 3.16 -22.67 -19.55
C MET A 397 1.73 -22.24 -19.20
N ARG A 398 1.43 -20.92 -19.23
CA ARG A 398 0.07 -20.35 -19.09
C ARG A 398 -1.00 -21.06 -19.92
N GLY A 399 -0.68 -21.51 -21.14
CA GLY A 399 -1.63 -22.25 -21.97
C GLY A 399 -2.05 -23.60 -21.38
N TRP A 400 -1.20 -24.22 -20.55
CA TRP A 400 -1.45 -25.50 -19.91
C TRP A 400 -1.91 -25.37 -18.46
N ARG A 401 -2.05 -24.15 -17.94
CA ARG A 401 -2.42 -23.88 -16.54
C ARG A 401 -3.65 -24.69 -16.12
N ARG A 402 -4.69 -24.75 -16.97
CA ARG A 402 -5.94 -25.48 -16.70
C ARG A 402 -5.79 -27.01 -16.60
N ALA A 403 -4.66 -27.56 -17.05
CA ALA A 403 -4.34 -28.98 -16.93
C ALA A 403 -3.46 -29.30 -15.71
N THR A 404 -2.99 -28.27 -14.99
CA THR A 404 -2.09 -28.44 -13.85
C THR A 404 -2.81 -29.03 -12.63
N LEU A 405 -2.04 -29.70 -11.77
CA LEU A 405 -2.55 -30.17 -10.48
C LEU A 405 -3.10 -29.01 -9.65
N ARG A 406 -2.40 -27.86 -9.65
CA ARG A 406 -2.83 -26.68 -8.90
C ARG A 406 -4.22 -26.21 -9.31
N TYR A 407 -4.45 -26.12 -10.62
CA TYR A 407 -5.75 -25.70 -11.14
C TYR A 407 -6.86 -26.63 -10.66
N GLN A 408 -6.70 -27.95 -10.77
CA GLN A 408 -7.73 -28.89 -10.33
C GLN A 408 -8.07 -28.74 -8.84
N VAL A 409 -7.06 -28.56 -8.00
CA VAL A 409 -7.24 -28.38 -6.56
C VAL A 409 -7.93 -27.06 -6.25
N GLU A 410 -7.51 -25.95 -6.85
CA GLU A 410 -8.12 -24.64 -6.63
C GLU A 410 -9.53 -24.57 -7.21
N ASP A 411 -9.77 -25.14 -8.38
CA ASP A 411 -11.08 -25.15 -9.01
C ASP A 411 -12.11 -25.91 -8.17
N ALA A 412 -11.73 -27.08 -7.64
CA ALA A 412 -12.58 -27.83 -6.71
C ALA A 412 -12.88 -27.05 -5.42
N ARG A 413 -11.91 -26.30 -4.88
CA ARG A 413 -12.12 -25.43 -3.71
C ARG A 413 -13.04 -24.26 -4.01
N ILE A 414 -12.88 -23.64 -5.19
CA ILE A 414 -13.73 -22.53 -5.64
C ILE A 414 -15.18 -23.01 -5.79
N GLU A 415 -15.41 -24.15 -6.44
CA GLU A 415 -16.75 -24.72 -6.58
C GLU A 415 -17.36 -25.08 -5.23
N HIS A 416 -16.57 -25.67 -4.33
CA HIS A 416 -17.02 -25.96 -2.97
C HIS A 416 -17.40 -24.68 -2.21
N TRP A 417 -16.57 -23.63 -2.28
CA TRP A 417 -16.87 -22.34 -1.66
C TRP A 417 -18.12 -21.69 -2.25
N LEU A 418 -18.30 -21.70 -3.57
CA LEU A 418 -19.52 -21.19 -4.22
C LEU A 418 -20.77 -21.93 -3.74
N SER A 419 -20.70 -23.27 -3.61
CA SER A 419 -21.80 -24.05 -3.05
C SER A 419 -22.12 -23.65 -1.60
N GLN A 420 -21.10 -23.41 -0.77
CA GLN A 420 -21.28 -22.95 0.61
C GLN A 420 -21.90 -21.55 0.69
N VAL A 421 -21.56 -20.65 -0.24
CA VAL A 421 -22.18 -19.33 -0.34
C VAL A 421 -23.67 -19.45 -0.68
N LEU A 422 -24.03 -20.29 -1.66
CA LEU A 422 -25.43 -20.53 -2.03
C LEU A 422 -26.22 -21.15 -0.88
N ASP A 423 -25.66 -22.18 -0.25
CA ASP A 423 -26.26 -22.88 0.88
C ASP A 423 -26.49 -21.94 2.07
N ALA A 424 -25.57 -21.00 2.32
CA ALA A 424 -25.73 -19.98 3.34
C ALA A 424 -26.80 -18.95 2.94
N ALA A 425 -26.87 -18.58 1.66
CA ALA A 425 -27.80 -17.57 1.17
C ALA A 425 -29.26 -18.01 1.26
N GLN A 426 -29.55 -19.30 1.05
CA GLN A 426 -30.88 -19.88 1.26
C GLN A 426 -31.40 -19.71 2.70
N ARG A 427 -30.49 -19.53 3.66
CA ARG A 427 -30.81 -19.44 5.09
C ARG A 427 -30.75 -18.00 5.61
N ASN A 428 -29.67 -17.30 5.29
CA ASN A 428 -29.40 -15.94 5.73
C ASN A 428 -28.39 -15.25 4.79
N THR A 429 -28.86 -14.28 4.01
CA THR A 429 -28.02 -13.51 3.09
C THR A 429 -26.85 -12.82 3.79
N ALA A 430 -27.03 -12.30 5.02
CA ALA A 430 -25.94 -11.67 5.77
C ALA A 430 -24.86 -12.68 6.17
N LEU A 431 -25.23 -13.93 6.50
CA LEU A 431 -24.27 -15.01 6.74
C LEU A 431 -23.54 -15.38 5.44
N ALA A 432 -24.25 -15.45 4.32
CA ALA A 432 -23.65 -15.74 3.02
C ALA A 432 -22.61 -14.69 2.59
N VAL A 433 -22.86 -13.41 2.88
CA VAL A 433 -21.88 -12.34 2.66
C VAL A 433 -20.61 -12.60 3.47
N GLU A 434 -20.75 -13.00 4.73
CA GLU A 434 -19.60 -13.32 5.58
C GLU A 434 -18.84 -14.56 5.09
N VAL A 435 -19.55 -15.60 4.61
CA VAL A 435 -18.95 -16.78 3.95
C VAL A 435 -18.20 -16.39 2.67
N ALA A 436 -18.77 -15.50 1.85
CA ALA A 436 -18.09 -14.99 0.66
C ALA A 436 -16.79 -14.25 1.04
N GLN A 437 -16.82 -13.48 2.12
CA GLN A 437 -15.66 -12.73 2.61
C GLN A 437 -14.60 -13.61 3.30
N CYS A 438 -14.91 -14.87 3.68
CA CYS A 438 -13.90 -15.80 4.19
C CYS A 438 -12.79 -16.10 3.17
N GLN A 439 -13.01 -15.89 1.87
CA GLN A 439 -11.97 -15.97 0.83
C GLN A 439 -10.79 -15.04 1.14
N ARG A 440 -10.97 -13.94 1.89
CA ARG A 440 -9.89 -13.04 2.33
C ARG A 440 -8.76 -13.74 3.07
N LEU A 441 -9.02 -14.91 3.65
CA LEU A 441 -8.03 -15.74 4.36
C LEU A 441 -7.07 -16.46 3.39
N VAL A 442 -7.51 -16.72 2.16
CA VAL A 442 -6.75 -17.47 1.15
C VAL A 442 -6.01 -16.48 0.26
N LYS A 443 -4.73 -16.23 0.57
CA LYS A 443 -3.87 -15.26 -0.14
C LYS A 443 -2.41 -15.68 -0.19
N GLY A 444 -1.67 -15.06 -1.11
CA GLY A 444 -0.23 -15.24 -1.27
C GLY A 444 0.13 -16.57 -1.90
N TYR A 445 1.40 -16.95 -1.73
CA TYR A 445 2.01 -18.16 -2.26
C TYR A 445 2.79 -18.90 -1.15
N SER A 446 3.28 -20.11 -1.44
CA SER A 446 4.05 -20.96 -0.50
C SER A 446 3.39 -21.11 0.89
N ASP A 447 4.16 -20.89 1.97
CA ASP A 447 3.72 -21.07 3.35
C ASP A 447 2.62 -20.09 3.76
N THR A 448 2.62 -18.87 3.23
CA THR A 448 1.57 -17.88 3.50
C THR A 448 0.22 -18.39 3.00
N HIS A 449 0.20 -18.95 1.79
CA HIS A 449 -1.00 -19.59 1.24
C HIS A 449 -1.43 -20.79 2.09
N ALA A 450 -0.50 -21.67 2.46
CA ALA A 450 -0.80 -22.87 3.24
C ALA A 450 -1.40 -22.53 4.62
N ARG A 451 -0.85 -21.53 5.32
CA ARG A 451 -1.39 -21.04 6.61
C ARG A 451 -2.76 -20.41 6.44
N GLY A 452 -2.93 -19.55 5.44
CA GLY A 452 -4.20 -18.90 5.15
C GLY A 452 -5.31 -19.90 4.83
N LEU A 453 -5.00 -20.91 4.01
CA LEU A 453 -5.92 -21.99 3.69
C LEU A 453 -6.28 -22.84 4.92
N ALA A 454 -5.33 -23.19 5.77
CA ALA A 454 -5.62 -23.94 7.00
C ALA A 454 -6.55 -23.17 7.95
N ASN A 455 -6.40 -21.84 8.04
CA ASN A 455 -7.32 -20.99 8.80
C ASN A 455 -8.70 -20.90 8.14
N TYR A 456 -8.76 -20.78 6.81
CA TYR A 456 -10.00 -20.83 6.04
C TYR A 456 -10.77 -22.14 6.31
N GLU A 457 -10.11 -23.29 6.21
CA GLU A 457 -10.72 -24.61 6.43
C GLU A 457 -11.29 -24.74 7.85
N LYS A 458 -10.58 -24.24 8.87
CA LYS A 458 -11.08 -24.22 10.26
C LYS A 458 -12.33 -23.34 10.41
N VAL A 459 -12.31 -22.14 9.81
CA VAL A 459 -13.47 -21.24 9.85
C VAL A 459 -14.67 -21.86 9.13
N MET A 460 -14.47 -22.43 7.95
CA MET A 460 -15.54 -23.07 7.19
C MET A 460 -16.06 -24.35 7.84
N ALA A 461 -15.21 -25.10 8.55
CA ALA A 461 -15.64 -26.23 9.37
C ALA A 461 -16.53 -25.76 10.55
N ALA A 462 -16.23 -24.61 11.15
CA ALA A 462 -17.10 -24.00 12.16
C ALA A 462 -18.45 -23.58 11.57
N VAL A 463 -18.46 -23.00 10.36
CA VAL A 463 -19.71 -22.69 9.63
C VAL A 463 -20.53 -23.95 9.37
N ALA A 464 -19.91 -25.03 8.90
CA ALA A 464 -20.58 -26.29 8.65
C ALA A 464 -21.19 -26.91 9.92
N ARG A 465 -20.46 -26.84 11.06
CA ARG A 465 -20.93 -27.35 12.35
C ARG A 465 -22.10 -26.54 12.93
N ALA A 466 -21.99 -25.21 12.91
CA ALA A 466 -23.00 -24.32 13.48
C ALA A 466 -24.25 -24.23 12.60
N GLY A 467 -24.09 -24.38 11.28
CA GLY A 467 -25.18 -24.32 10.32
C GLY A 467 -25.97 -23.00 10.42
N ALA A 468 -27.31 -23.10 10.43
CA ALA A 468 -28.20 -21.94 10.45
C ALA A 468 -28.17 -21.13 11.77
N LEU A 469 -27.59 -21.68 12.84
CA LEU A 469 -27.52 -21.03 14.15
C LEU A 469 -26.35 -20.04 14.25
N LEU A 470 -25.44 -20.03 13.25
CA LEU A 470 -24.29 -19.14 13.28
C LEU A 470 -24.71 -17.69 13.01
N ALA A 471 -24.50 -16.83 13.99
CA ALA A 471 -24.68 -15.39 13.80
C ALA A 471 -23.63 -14.85 12.80
N PRO A 472 -24.00 -14.00 11.82
CA PRO A 472 -23.05 -13.38 10.90
C PRO A 472 -21.92 -12.63 11.61
N ALA A 473 -22.23 -11.98 12.74
CA ALA A 473 -21.23 -11.29 13.56
C ALA A 473 -20.18 -12.25 14.15
N THR A 474 -20.57 -13.47 14.52
CA THR A 474 -19.64 -14.50 14.99
C THR A 474 -18.69 -14.93 13.87
N LEU A 475 -19.21 -15.16 12.65
CA LEU A 475 -18.35 -15.50 11.51
C LEU A 475 -17.37 -14.36 11.16
N ARG A 476 -17.85 -13.11 11.22
CA ARG A 476 -16.99 -11.94 11.07
C ARG A 476 -15.87 -11.92 12.10
N GLU A 477 -16.19 -12.16 13.37
CA GLU A 477 -15.19 -12.20 14.44
C GLU A 477 -14.15 -13.31 14.21
N LEU A 478 -14.58 -14.52 13.84
CA LEU A 478 -13.67 -15.63 13.51
C LEU A 478 -12.74 -15.26 12.36
N ARG A 479 -13.27 -14.62 11.30
CA ARG A 479 -12.48 -14.17 10.15
C ARG A 479 -11.46 -13.10 10.53
N GLU A 480 -11.86 -12.07 11.27
CA GLU A 480 -10.94 -11.01 11.68
C GLU A 480 -9.88 -11.54 12.66
N ALA A 481 -10.24 -12.48 13.55
CA ALA A 481 -9.28 -13.16 14.43
C ALA A 481 -8.24 -13.97 13.62
N ALA A 482 -8.66 -14.65 12.55
CA ALA A 482 -7.77 -15.38 11.66
C ALA A 482 -6.85 -14.46 10.82
N LEU A 483 -7.32 -13.26 10.45
CA LEU A 483 -6.50 -12.25 9.77
C LEU A 483 -5.53 -11.53 10.72
N ALA A 484 -5.81 -11.54 12.03
CA ALA A 484 -5.02 -10.81 13.02
C ALA A 484 -3.85 -11.63 13.61
N ASP A 485 -3.69 -12.90 13.23
CA ASP A 485 -2.63 -13.79 13.73
C ASP A 485 -2.27 -14.90 12.72
N GLU A 486 -1.03 -14.86 12.22
CA GLU A 486 -0.49 -15.88 11.30
C GLU A 486 -0.41 -17.28 11.93
N HIS A 487 -0.26 -17.37 13.26
CA HIS A 487 -0.14 -18.65 13.95
C HIS A 487 -1.49 -19.27 14.33
N GLY A 488 -2.60 -18.55 14.14
CA GLY A 488 -3.96 -19.04 14.35
C GLY A 488 -4.38 -19.21 15.82
N LYS A 489 -3.62 -18.67 16.79
CA LYS A 489 -3.98 -18.70 18.22
C LYS A 489 -5.23 -17.87 18.49
N LYS A 490 -5.30 -16.65 17.95
CA LYS A 490 -6.50 -15.79 18.09
C LYS A 490 -7.75 -16.45 17.50
N LEU A 491 -7.60 -17.14 16.38
CA LEU A 491 -8.69 -17.91 15.78
C LEU A 491 -9.12 -19.04 16.73
N GLN A 492 -8.18 -19.80 17.29
CA GLN A 492 -8.49 -20.89 18.22
C GLN A 492 -9.19 -20.40 19.50
N GLU A 493 -8.75 -19.27 20.05
CA GLU A 493 -9.41 -18.60 21.18
C GLU A 493 -10.83 -18.16 20.84
N ALA A 494 -11.04 -17.58 19.66
CA ALA A 494 -12.37 -17.16 19.19
C ALA A 494 -13.29 -18.37 18.95
N LEU A 495 -12.79 -19.45 18.35
CA LEU A 495 -13.54 -20.70 18.20
C LEU A 495 -13.92 -21.29 19.56
N GLY A 496 -13.01 -21.28 20.53
CA GLY A 496 -13.30 -21.72 21.90
C GLY A 496 -14.38 -20.90 22.59
N ARG A 497 -14.34 -19.57 22.47
CA ARG A 497 -15.35 -18.65 23.06
C ARG A 497 -16.76 -18.92 22.54
N HIS A 498 -16.89 -19.33 21.28
CA HIS A 498 -18.18 -19.63 20.65
C HIS A 498 -18.56 -21.11 20.70
N ALA A 499 -17.79 -21.95 21.39
CA ALA A 499 -17.96 -23.42 21.42
C ALA A 499 -17.95 -24.06 20.02
N LEU A 500 -17.14 -23.51 19.11
CA LEU A 500 -16.96 -23.93 17.72
C LEU A 500 -15.55 -24.48 17.45
N ALA A 501 -14.79 -24.83 18.49
CA ALA A 501 -13.43 -25.39 18.40
C ALA A 501 -13.42 -26.76 17.73
#